data_AF-A0A944GQG7-F1
#
_entry.id   AF-A0A944GQG7-F1
#
_cell.length_a   1.000
_cell.length_b   1.000
_cell.length_c   1.000
_cell.angle_alpha   90.00
_cell.angle_beta   90.00
_cell.angle_gamma   90.00
#
_symmetry.space_group_name_H-M   'P 1'
#
loop_
_entity.id
_entity.type
_entity.pdbx_description
1 polymer ?
#
loop_
_entity_poly.entity_id
_entity_poly.type
_entity_poly.pdbx_seq_one_letter_code
_entity_poly.pdbx_strand_id
1 'polypeptide(L)'
;PETPLMPSKSCQDRDGAYLEETCRLLGIDVETPTVFHGCCGAGGAVSSFNPNRQAQQSDEKLSFAQDGSTVVTMCPTCTYTYAFRLMQEPRSLENKHYTELVFENQFDWDLVFGQLNSMWSGEYGAWLAQVFA
;
A
#
# COMPACT_ATOMS: atom_id res chain seq x y z
N PRO A 1 -18.14 -9.60 10.60
CA PRO A 1 -16.91 -10.41 10.72
C PRO A 1 -15.71 -9.48 10.53
N GLU A 2 -15.16 -8.98 11.63
CA GLU A 2 -14.08 -8.00 11.56
C GLU A 2 -12.79 -8.71 11.16
N THR A 3 -12.39 -8.53 9.90
CA THR A 3 -11.11 -9.00 9.37
C THR A 3 -9.98 -8.52 10.29
N PRO A 4 -9.07 -9.39 10.77
CA PRO A 4 -7.98 -8.97 11.64
C PRO A 4 -7.16 -7.85 10.99
N LEU A 5 -7.06 -6.70 11.67
CA LEU A 5 -6.23 -5.60 11.21
C LEU A 5 -4.79 -5.85 11.62
N MET A 6 -3.85 -5.77 10.69
CA MET A 6 -2.41 -5.88 10.97
C MET A 6 -1.71 -4.59 10.54
N PRO A 7 -1.29 -3.74 11.48
CA PRO A 7 -0.69 -2.47 11.11
C PRO A 7 0.72 -2.67 10.54
N SER A 8 1.08 -1.84 9.56
CA SER A 8 2.39 -1.82 8.91
C SER A 8 3.00 -0.43 9.04
N LYS A 9 3.99 -0.30 9.94
CA LYS A 9 4.73 0.94 10.13
C LYS A 9 5.41 1.37 8.84
N SER A 10 5.32 2.65 8.52
CA SER A 10 6.05 3.24 7.40
C SER A 10 7.53 3.48 7.77
N CYS A 11 8.43 3.45 6.79
CA CYS A 11 9.84 3.75 7.05
C CYS A 11 10.12 5.23 7.39
N GLN A 12 9.19 6.13 7.04
CA GLN A 12 9.29 7.56 7.38
C GLN A 12 8.83 7.85 8.80
N ASP A 13 7.99 6.98 9.36
CA ASP A 13 7.58 6.99 10.77
C ASP A 13 8.68 6.38 11.65
N ARG A 14 9.77 7.13 11.82
CA ARG A 14 11.02 6.63 12.43
C ARG A 14 10.84 6.28 13.90
N ASP A 15 10.19 7.16 14.65
CA ASP A 15 9.90 7.00 16.08
C ASP A 15 8.66 6.16 16.35
N GLY A 16 7.80 5.96 15.35
CA GLY A 16 6.58 5.16 15.51
C GLY A 16 5.38 5.96 16.00
N ALA A 17 5.49 7.29 16.08
CA ALA A 17 4.41 8.13 16.55
C ALA A 17 3.16 8.01 15.64
N TYR A 18 3.34 7.94 14.32
CA TYR A 18 2.19 7.80 13.42
C TYR A 18 1.51 6.43 13.53
N LEU A 19 2.29 5.35 13.72
CA LEU A 19 1.76 4.03 14.00
C LEU A 19 0.93 4.04 15.29
N GLU A 20 1.46 4.60 16.37
CA GLU A 20 0.78 4.65 17.67
C GLU A 20 -0.56 5.41 17.56
N GLU A 21 -0.56 6.59 16.95
CA GLU A 21 -1.79 7.37 16.72
C GLU A 21 -2.78 6.64 15.81
N THR A 22 -2.29 5.93 14.79
CA THR A 22 -3.14 5.14 13.90
C THR A 22 -3.81 3.99 14.65
N CYS A 23 -3.05 3.24 15.46
CA CYS A 23 -3.60 2.16 16.26
C CYS A 23 -4.63 2.68 17.25
N ARG A 24 -4.33 3.81 17.93
CA ARG A 24 -5.27 4.45 18.87
C ARG A 24 -6.56 4.90 18.18
N LEU A 25 -6.44 5.54 17.02
CA LEU A 25 -7.59 6.02 16.23
C LEU A 25 -8.49 4.87 15.77
N LEU A 26 -7.90 3.75 15.37
CA LEU A 26 -8.62 2.59 14.85
C LEU A 26 -9.02 1.57 15.94
N GLY A 27 -8.65 1.80 17.20
CA GLY A 27 -8.89 0.85 18.29
C GLY A 27 -8.11 -0.47 18.16
N ILE A 28 -6.95 -0.44 17.49
CA ILE A 28 -6.07 -1.61 17.33
C ILE A 28 -5.25 -1.78 18.60
N ASP A 29 -5.29 -2.99 19.19
CA ASP A 29 -4.55 -3.33 20.41
C ASP A 29 -3.02 -3.34 20.17
N VAL A 30 -2.24 -2.98 21.17
CA VAL A 30 -0.77 -3.00 21.16
C VAL A 30 -0.19 -4.41 20.98
N GLU A 31 -0.92 -5.43 21.38
CA GLU A 31 -0.54 -6.84 21.19
C GLU A 31 -0.88 -7.36 19.78
N THR A 32 -1.51 -6.53 18.95
CA THR A 32 -1.89 -6.93 17.59
C THR A 32 -0.64 -7.21 16.74
N PRO A 33 -0.55 -8.39 16.09
CA PRO A 33 0.56 -8.69 15.20
C PRO A 33 0.75 -7.63 14.13
N THR A 34 1.98 -7.15 13.98
CA THR A 34 2.31 -6.13 12.98
C THR A 34 2.99 -6.75 11.78
N VAL A 35 2.76 -6.18 10.60
CA VAL A 35 3.61 -6.44 9.43
C VAL A 35 4.97 -5.78 9.65
N PHE A 36 6.06 -6.50 9.33
CA PHE A 36 7.45 -6.09 9.52
C PHE A 36 7.68 -4.58 9.38
N HIS A 37 8.33 -3.97 10.37
CA HIS A 37 8.59 -2.53 10.39
C HIS A 37 9.81 -2.20 9.51
N GLY A 38 9.53 -1.76 8.28
CA GLY A 38 10.57 -1.46 7.29
C GLY A 38 10.04 -0.76 6.03
N CYS A 39 10.93 -0.49 5.08
CA CYS A 39 10.55 0.11 3.79
C CYS A 39 9.72 -0.86 2.94
N CYS A 40 8.67 -0.39 2.26
CA CYS A 40 7.93 -1.19 1.27
C CYS A 40 8.74 -1.51 0.00
N GLY A 41 9.89 -0.85 -0.18
CA GLY A 41 10.75 -1.00 -1.35
C GLY A 41 10.53 0.05 -2.44
N ALA A 42 9.51 0.91 -2.35
CA ALA A 42 9.23 1.91 -3.38
C ALA A 42 9.85 3.31 -3.12
N GLY A 43 10.08 3.66 -1.85
CA GLY A 43 10.60 4.97 -1.46
C GLY A 43 11.95 5.30 -2.11
N GLY A 44 12.29 6.60 -2.22
CA GLY A 44 13.55 7.04 -2.81
C GLY A 44 13.69 6.71 -4.30
N ALA A 45 12.56 6.60 -5.01
CA ALA A 45 12.48 6.22 -6.43
C ALA A 45 12.99 4.80 -6.77
N VAL A 46 13.11 3.92 -5.77
CA VAL A 46 13.53 2.52 -6.00
C VAL A 46 12.54 1.79 -6.91
N SER A 47 11.25 2.06 -6.83
CA SER A 47 10.25 1.45 -7.73
C SER A 47 10.51 1.76 -9.21
N SER A 48 11.00 2.96 -9.52
CA SER A 48 11.33 3.38 -10.89
C SER A 48 12.70 2.89 -11.34
N PHE A 49 13.68 2.83 -10.43
CA PHE A 49 15.05 2.43 -10.76
C PHE A 49 15.27 0.91 -10.77
N ASN A 50 14.68 0.19 -9.81
CA ASN A 50 14.83 -1.25 -9.63
C ASN A 50 13.51 -1.89 -9.15
N PRO A 51 12.55 -2.12 -10.07
CA PRO A 51 11.24 -2.67 -9.72
C PRO A 51 11.31 -4.10 -9.15
N ASN A 52 12.29 -4.91 -9.57
CA ASN A 52 12.48 -6.26 -9.01
C ASN A 52 12.83 -6.22 -7.52
N ARG A 53 13.68 -5.28 -7.11
CA ARG A 53 14.01 -5.07 -5.69
C ARG A 53 12.80 -4.60 -4.91
N GLN A 54 11.98 -3.71 -5.48
CA GLN A 54 10.74 -3.27 -4.84
C GLN A 54 9.77 -4.45 -4.64
N ALA A 55 9.58 -5.29 -5.67
CA ALA A 55 8.70 -6.46 -5.60
C ALA A 55 9.16 -7.44 -4.51
N GLN A 56 10.45 -7.79 -4.49
CA GLN A 56 11.02 -8.67 -3.46
C GLN A 56 10.80 -8.10 -2.05
N GLN A 57 11.03 -6.80 -1.86
CA GLN A 57 10.85 -6.17 -0.55
C GLN A 57 9.39 -6.14 -0.11
N SER A 58 8.46 -5.90 -1.04
CA SER A 58 7.03 -5.94 -0.77
C SER A 58 6.58 -7.35 -0.42
N ASP A 59 7.09 -8.37 -1.12
CA ASP A 59 6.77 -9.77 -0.85
C ASP A 59 7.25 -10.23 0.52
N GLU A 60 8.47 -9.85 0.88
CA GLU A 60 9.06 -10.12 2.19
C GLU A 60 8.25 -9.45 3.29
N LYS A 61 7.79 -8.20 3.11
CA LYS A 61 6.91 -7.58 4.11
C LYS A 61 5.58 -8.32 4.22
N LEU A 62 4.91 -8.55 3.09
CA LEU A 62 3.60 -9.18 3.08
C LEU A 62 3.61 -10.64 3.53
N SER A 63 4.76 -11.31 3.63
CA SER A 63 4.84 -12.68 4.18
C SER A 63 4.67 -12.74 5.70
N PHE A 64 4.77 -11.60 6.41
CA PHE A 64 4.47 -11.51 7.84
C PHE A 64 2.98 -11.30 8.12
N ALA A 65 2.17 -11.02 7.09
CA ALA A 65 0.73 -10.87 7.26
C ALA A 65 0.08 -12.25 7.41
N GLN A 66 -0.95 -12.32 8.26
CA GLN A 66 -1.76 -13.52 8.40
C GLN A 66 -2.75 -13.65 7.24
N ASP A 67 -3.01 -14.87 6.81
CA ASP A 67 -4.07 -15.12 5.83
C ASP A 67 -5.42 -14.66 6.39
N GLY A 68 -6.18 -13.96 5.56
CA GLY A 68 -7.45 -13.35 5.89
C GLY A 68 -7.32 -12.06 6.70
N SER A 69 -6.13 -11.45 6.81
CA SER A 69 -5.96 -10.15 7.47
C SER A 69 -6.07 -8.97 6.52
N THR A 70 -6.31 -7.78 7.08
CA THR A 70 -6.17 -6.50 6.37
C THR A 70 -4.90 -5.81 6.87
N VAL A 71 -3.93 -5.65 5.97
CA VAL A 71 -2.71 -4.87 6.24
C VAL A 71 -3.04 -3.39 6.21
N VAL A 72 -2.95 -2.72 7.35
CA VAL A 72 -3.25 -1.29 7.50
C VAL A 72 -1.98 -0.47 7.41
N THR A 73 -1.90 0.47 6.46
CA THR A 73 -0.74 1.35 6.30
C THR A 73 -1.07 2.81 6.57
N MET A 74 -0.06 3.58 6.99
CA MET A 74 -0.12 5.02 7.25
C MET A 74 0.69 5.83 6.24
N CYS A 75 1.15 5.16 5.17
CA CYS A 75 1.93 5.77 4.12
C CYS A 75 1.27 5.45 2.78
N PRO A 76 0.79 6.46 2.03
CA PRO A 76 0.09 6.23 0.77
C PRO A 76 0.96 5.49 -0.25
N THR A 77 2.29 5.72 -0.24
CA THR A 77 3.23 4.95 -1.06
C THR A 77 3.24 3.47 -0.68
N CYS A 78 3.16 3.12 0.60
CA CYS A 78 3.08 1.71 1.03
C CYS A 78 1.78 1.08 0.56
N THR A 79 0.63 1.74 0.77
CA THR A 79 -0.68 1.27 0.30
C THR A 79 -0.67 1.01 -1.20
N TYR A 80 -0.28 2.00 -2.01
CA TYR A 80 -0.17 1.86 -3.47
C TYR A 80 0.74 0.70 -3.88
N THR A 81 1.91 0.60 -3.23
CA THR A 81 2.90 -0.44 -3.55
C THR A 81 2.35 -1.85 -3.27
N TYR A 82 1.66 -2.03 -2.14
CA TYR A 82 1.07 -3.32 -1.80
C TYR A 82 -0.15 -3.63 -2.67
N ALA A 83 -1.02 -2.66 -2.95
CA ALA A 83 -2.12 -2.82 -3.88
C ALA A 83 -1.63 -3.26 -5.27
N PHE A 84 -0.60 -2.59 -5.80
CA PHE A 84 0.01 -2.95 -7.07
C PHE A 84 0.64 -4.36 -7.01
N ARG A 85 1.31 -4.70 -5.90
CA ARG A 85 1.91 -6.03 -5.75
C ARG A 85 0.86 -7.13 -5.65
N LEU A 86 -0.22 -6.93 -4.90
CA LEU A 86 -1.32 -7.88 -4.75
C LEU A 86 -2.12 -8.06 -6.05
N MET A 87 -2.17 -7.03 -6.90
CA MET A 87 -2.73 -7.15 -8.25
C MET A 87 -1.89 -8.09 -9.14
N GLN A 88 -0.56 -8.03 -9.01
CA GLN A 88 0.37 -8.89 -9.77
C GLN A 88 0.47 -10.31 -9.21
N GLU A 89 0.56 -10.43 -7.90
CA GLU A 89 0.71 -11.70 -7.17
C GLU A 89 -0.31 -11.74 -6.03
N PRO A 90 -1.54 -12.23 -6.30
CA PRO A 90 -2.60 -12.28 -5.31
C PRO A 90 -2.22 -13.11 -4.07
N ARG A 91 -2.64 -12.62 -2.91
CA ARG A 91 -2.51 -13.30 -1.61
C ARG A 91 -3.86 -13.26 -0.91
N SER A 92 -4.08 -14.16 0.03
CA SER A 92 -5.29 -14.16 0.87
C SER A 92 -5.20 -13.06 1.93
N LEU A 93 -5.06 -11.80 1.54
CA LEU A 93 -5.06 -10.65 2.46
C LEU A 93 -5.56 -9.40 1.73
N GLU A 94 -5.99 -8.41 2.49
CA GLU A 94 -6.32 -7.08 1.98
C GLU A 94 -5.25 -6.06 2.35
N ASN A 95 -5.25 -4.93 1.66
CA ASN A 95 -4.45 -3.76 2.02
C ASN A 95 -5.33 -2.52 2.05
N LYS A 96 -5.21 -1.72 3.11
CA LYS A 96 -5.88 -0.42 3.24
C LYS A 96 -4.94 0.63 3.81
N HIS A 97 -5.09 1.87 3.36
CA HIS A 97 -4.61 3.03 4.09
C HIS A 97 -5.52 3.29 5.31
N TYR A 98 -4.98 3.75 6.44
CA TYR A 98 -5.80 3.97 7.65
C TYR A 98 -6.98 4.92 7.41
N THR A 99 -6.84 5.91 6.51
CA THR A 99 -7.94 6.84 6.18
C THR A 99 -9.11 6.14 5.52
N GLU A 100 -8.90 5.05 4.78
CA GLU A 100 -9.99 4.24 4.21
C GLU A 100 -10.87 3.68 5.32
N LEU A 101 -10.26 3.23 6.42
CA LEU A 101 -10.98 2.74 7.59
C LEU A 101 -11.68 3.88 8.35
N VAL A 102 -11.00 5.02 8.53
CA VAL A 102 -11.57 6.20 9.23
C VAL A 102 -12.77 6.79 8.48
N PHE A 103 -12.72 6.84 7.15
CA PHE A 103 -13.77 7.41 6.32
C PHE A 103 -14.77 6.38 5.81
N GLU A 104 -14.64 5.11 6.24
CA GLU A 104 -15.47 3.99 5.79
C GLU A 104 -15.58 3.92 4.26
N ASN A 105 -14.47 4.17 3.58
CA ASN A 105 -14.36 4.24 2.14
C ASN A 105 -13.21 3.37 1.64
N GLN A 106 -13.11 3.12 0.34
CA GLN A 106 -12.02 2.35 -0.23
C GLN A 106 -11.59 2.88 -1.59
N PHE A 107 -10.31 2.71 -1.90
CA PHE A 107 -9.85 2.96 -3.25
C PHE A 107 -10.35 1.87 -4.19
N ASP A 108 -10.85 2.28 -5.36
CA ASP A 108 -11.07 1.38 -6.49
C ASP A 108 -9.72 1.20 -7.22
N TRP A 109 -8.93 0.22 -6.77
CA TRP A 109 -7.60 -0.02 -7.30
C TRP A 109 -7.61 -0.43 -8.78
N ASP A 110 -8.63 -1.16 -9.23
CA ASP A 110 -8.78 -1.54 -10.63
C ASP A 110 -8.98 -0.28 -11.51
N LEU A 111 -9.85 0.64 -11.07
CA LEU A 111 -10.03 1.92 -11.75
C LEU A 111 -8.75 2.76 -11.72
N VAL A 112 -8.10 2.87 -10.55
CA VAL A 112 -6.86 3.64 -10.39
C VAL A 112 -5.76 3.14 -11.32
N PHE A 113 -5.50 1.83 -11.34
CA PHE A 113 -4.48 1.26 -12.22
C PHE A 113 -4.87 1.31 -13.70
N GLY A 114 -6.16 1.14 -14.01
CA GLY A 114 -6.68 1.33 -15.37
C GLY A 114 -6.45 2.75 -15.90
N GLN A 115 -6.70 3.76 -15.07
CA GLN A 115 -6.47 5.16 -15.40
C GLN A 115 -4.97 5.48 -15.54
N LEU A 116 -4.13 4.98 -14.63
CA LEU A 116 -2.67 5.17 -14.73
C LEU A 116 -2.09 4.55 -16.00
N ASN A 117 -2.60 3.38 -16.41
CA ASN A 117 -2.17 2.75 -17.65
C ASN A 117 -2.66 3.53 -18.90
N SER A 118 -3.88 4.08 -18.86
CA SER A 118 -4.42 4.85 -19.99
C SER A 118 -3.75 6.22 -20.18
N MET A 119 -3.13 6.78 -19.15
CA MET A 119 -2.31 8.00 -19.28
C MET A 119 -1.15 7.85 -20.26
N TRP A 120 -0.66 6.62 -20.46
CA TRP A 120 0.51 6.34 -21.30
C TRP A 120 0.15 5.53 -22.56
N SER A 121 -1.14 5.26 -22.79
CA SER A 121 -1.60 4.41 -23.88
C SER A 121 -2.86 4.95 -24.55
N GLY A 122 -3.16 4.48 -25.77
CA GLY A 122 -4.34 4.89 -26.52
C GLY A 122 -4.38 6.38 -26.91
N GLU A 123 -5.57 6.87 -27.27
CA GLU A 123 -5.78 8.27 -27.70
C GLU A 123 -5.50 9.28 -26.58
N TYR A 124 -5.81 8.92 -25.32
CA TYR A 124 -5.57 9.78 -24.17
C TYR A 124 -4.07 10.00 -23.90
N GLY A 125 -3.25 8.94 -23.98
CA GLY A 125 -1.80 9.08 -23.87
C GLY A 125 -1.19 9.90 -25.00
N ALA A 126 -1.65 9.71 -26.24
CA ALA A 126 -1.21 10.51 -27.38
C ALA A 126 -1.57 12.00 -27.22
N TRP A 127 -2.76 12.30 -26.70
CA TRP A 127 -3.19 13.67 -26.39
C TRP A 127 -2.36 14.32 -25.28
N LEU A 128 -2.12 13.61 -24.16
CA LEU A 128 -1.30 14.11 -23.06
C LEU A 128 0.12 14.48 -23.52
N ALA A 129 0.72 13.64 -24.35
CA ALA A 129 2.04 13.90 -24.92
C ALA A 129 2.08 15.11 -25.87
N GLN A 130 0.96 15.51 -26.47
CA GLN A 130 0.88 16.70 -27.32
C GLN A 130 0.64 18.00 -26.53
N VAL A 131 -0.08 17.91 -25.41
CA VAL A 131 -0.49 19.10 -24.64
C VAL A 131 0.58 19.55 -23.64
N PHE A 132 1.34 18.62 -23.08
CA PHE A 132 2.29 18.88 -22.00
C PHE A 132 3.77 18.66 -22.38
N ALA A 133 4.08 18.35 -23.64
CA ALA A 133 5.44 18.36 -24.19
C ALA A 133 5.75 19.70 -24.87
#